data_AF-A0A951GLR3-F1
#
_entry.id   AF-A0A951GLR3-F1
#
_cell.length_a   1.000
_cell.length_b   1.000
_cell.length_c   1.000
_cell.angle_alpha   90.00
_cell.angle_beta   90.00
_cell.angle_gamma   90.00
#
_symmetry.space_group_name_H-M   'P 1'
#
loop_
_entity.id
_entity.type
_entity.pdbx_description
1 polymer ?
#
loop_
_entity_poly.entity_id
_entity_poly.type
_entity_poly.pdbx_seq_one_letter_code
_entity_poly.pdbx_strand_id
1 'polypeptide(L)' 'MEDADDVEKTAAEYLARLGTAAVEDLRERAEMAAADGDDFSAAAWTDIADAAKRLLDKRYSI' A
#
# COMPACT_ATOMS: atom_id res chain seq x y z
N MET A 1 -12.29 1.62 -14.40
CA MET A 1 -11.93 0.55 -13.44
C MET A 1 -10.45 0.28 -13.68
N GLU A 2 -9.62 1.28 -13.42
CA GLU A 2 -8.18 1.30 -13.74
C GLU A 2 -7.39 1.55 -12.44
N ASP A 3 -7.95 2.38 -11.54
CA ASP A 3 -7.35 2.73 -10.25
C ASP A 3 -7.04 1.52 -9.36
N ALA A 4 -7.88 0.48 -9.38
CA ALA A 4 -7.66 -0.73 -8.59
C ALA A 4 -6.48 -1.57 -9.09
N ASP A 5 -6.18 -1.51 -10.39
CA ASP A 5 -5.07 -2.22 -11.01
C ASP A 5 -3.74 -1.49 -10.74
N ASP A 6 -3.76 -0.15 -10.81
CA ASP A 6 -2.61 0.70 -10.46
C ASP A 6 -2.23 0.59 -8.98
N VAL A 7 -3.20 0.49 -8.07
CA VAL A 7 -2.97 0.28 -6.63
C VAL A 7 -2.34 -1.08 -6.36
N GLU A 8 -2.86 -2.17 -6.94
CA GLU A 8 -2.31 -3.52 -6.73
C GLU A 8 -0.89 -3.65 -7.33
N LYS A 9 -0.67 -3.05 -8.50
CA LYS A 9 0.65 -3.00 -9.14
C LYS A 9 1.66 -2.23 -8.29
N THR A 10 1.30 -1.03 -7.82
CA THR A 10 2.17 -0.24 -6.94
C THR A 10 2.49 -1.00 -5.65
N ALA A 11 1.48 -1.62 -5.05
CA ALA A 11 1.65 -2.46 -3.87
C ALA A 11 2.62 -3.64 -4.12
N ALA A 12 2.50 -4.31 -5.27
CA ALA A 12 3.39 -5.40 -5.66
C ALA A 12 4.84 -4.93 -5.86
N GLU A 13 5.05 -3.74 -6.44
CA GLU A 13 6.38 -3.15 -6.61
C GLU A 13 7.03 -2.81 -5.26
N TYR A 14 6.28 -2.24 -4.33
CA TYR A 14 6.74 -1.98 -2.96
C TYR A 14 7.08 -3.27 -2.22
N LEU A 15 6.24 -4.30 -2.32
CA LEU A 15 6.51 -5.62 -1.75
C LEU A 15 7.75 -6.28 -2.36
N ALA A 16 7.98 -6.13 -3.67
CA ALA A 16 9.17 -6.67 -4.32
C ALA A 16 10.45 -5.99 -3.82
N ARG A 17 10.38 -4.71 -3.46
CA ARG A 17 11.52 -3.91 -3.03
C ARG A 17 11.80 -4.01 -1.52
N LEU A 18 10.76 -4.02 -0.69
CA LEU A 18 10.87 -3.95 0.79
C LEU A 18 10.42 -5.23 1.49
N GLY A 19 9.83 -6.20 0.78
CA GLY A 19 9.28 -7.41 1.38
C GLY A 19 8.12 -7.09 2.31
N THR A 20 8.03 -7.79 3.44
CA THR A 20 6.95 -7.63 4.42
C THR A 20 6.93 -6.24 5.07
N ALA A 21 8.06 -5.54 5.11
CA ALA A 21 8.17 -4.18 5.66
C ALA A 21 7.45 -3.12 4.81
N ALA A 22 7.10 -3.45 3.56
CA ALA A 22 6.41 -2.52 2.66
C ALA A 22 5.08 -2.02 3.25
N VAL A 23 4.34 -2.87 3.97
CA VAL A 23 3.02 -2.50 4.51
C VAL A 23 3.15 -1.42 5.59
N GLU A 24 4.15 -1.53 6.46
CA GLU A 24 4.41 -0.54 7.50
C GLU A 24 4.91 0.77 6.89
N ASP A 25 5.83 0.68 5.93
CA ASP A 25 6.38 1.83 5.18
C ASP A 25 5.28 2.62 4.42
N LEU A 26 4.31 1.92 3.83
CA LEU A 26 3.18 2.53 3.13
C LEU A 26 2.18 3.17 4.10
N ARG A 27 1.95 2.57 5.27
CA ARG A 27 1.10 3.16 6.32
C ARG A 27 1.71 4.43 6.89
N GLU A 28 3.01 4.44 7.12
CA GLU A 28 3.71 5.64 7.60
C GLU A 28 3.55 6.79 6.60
N ARG A 29 3.61 6.52 5.29
CA ARG A 29 3.33 7.54 4.26
C ARG A 29 1.89 8.05 4.30
N ALA A 30 0.93 7.17 4.54
CA ALA A 30 -0.46 7.57 4.71
C ALA A 30 -0.64 8.50 5.91
N GLU A 31 0.00 8.16 7.04
CA GLU A 31 -0.02 8.98 8.27
C GLU A 31 0.66 10.33 8.06
N MET A 32 1.80 10.37 7.37
CA MET A 32 2.48 11.62 7.02
C MET A 32 1.63 12.52 6.10
N ALA A 33 1.00 11.94 5.08
CA ALA A 33 0.11 12.69 4.17
C ALA A 33 -1.11 13.24 4.92
N ALA A 34 -1.71 12.45 5.81
CA ALA A 34 -2.81 12.89 6.66
C ALA A 34 -2.39 14.03 7.60
N ALA A 35 -1.18 13.94 8.17
CA ALA A 35 -0.62 14.99 9.03
C ALA A 35 -0.35 16.30 8.28
N ASP A 36 -0.03 16.24 6.99
CA ASP A 36 0.15 17.42 6.12
C ASP A 36 -1.20 18.03 5.66
N GLY A 37 -2.32 17.34 5.92
CA GLY A 37 -3.65 17.73 5.46
C GLY A 37 -3.97 17.29 4.03
N ASP A 38 -3.19 16.36 3.48
CA ASP A 38 -3.43 15.77 2.16
C ASP A 38 -4.22 14.46 2.30
N ASP A 39 -5.53 14.61 2.56
CA ASP A 39 -6.45 13.49 2.74
C ASP A 39 -6.53 12.57 1.52
N PHE A 40 -6.35 13.13 0.31
CA PHE A 40 -6.39 12.36 -0.93
C PHE A 40 -5.20 11.42 -1.03
N SER A 41 -3.99 11.92 -0.78
CA SER A 41 -2.77 11.10 -0.78
C SER A 41 -2.78 10.11 0.39
N ALA A 42 -3.29 10.50 1.56
CA ALA A 42 -3.44 9.60 2.70
C ALA A 42 -4.33 8.40 2.37
N ALA A 43 -5.46 8.65 1.70
CA ALA A 43 -6.36 7.59 1.23
C ALA A 43 -5.66 6.69 0.21
N ALA A 44 -4.97 7.27 -0.79
CA ALA A 44 -4.23 6.51 -1.80
C ALA A 44 -3.16 5.59 -1.18
N TRP A 45 -2.33 6.10 -0.27
CA TRP A 45 -1.33 5.30 0.43
C TRP A 45 -1.95 4.20 1.29
N THR A 46 -3.11 4.46 1.91
CA THR A 46 -3.87 3.47 2.68
C THR A 46 -4.36 2.33 1.80
N ASP A 47 -4.92 2.65 0.63
CA ASP A 47 -5.37 1.64 -0.35
C ASP A 47 -4.20 0.76 -0.85
N ILE A 48 -3.05 1.37 -1.13
CA ILE A 48 -1.83 0.64 -1.54
C ILE A 48 -1.32 -0.26 -0.40
N ALA A 49 -1.33 0.22 0.85
CA ALA A 49 -0.94 -0.57 2.01
C ALA A 49 -1.86 -1.79 2.22
N ASP A 50 -3.18 -1.62 2.05
CA ASP A 50 -4.14 -2.70 2.18
C ASP A 50 -3.98 -3.73 1.04
N ALA A 51 -3.78 -3.27 -0.20
CA ALA A 51 -3.46 -4.14 -1.32
C ALA A 51 -2.16 -4.95 -1.08
N ALA A 52 -1.10 -4.30 -0.56
CA ALA A 52 0.14 -4.98 -0.22
C ALA A 52 -0.09 -6.05 0.86
N LYS A 53 -0.90 -5.77 1.88
CA LYS A 53 -1.27 -6.74 2.90
C LYS A 53 -2.03 -7.94 2.31
N ARG A 54 -3.00 -7.69 1.42
CA ARG A 54 -3.76 -8.77 0.74
C ARG A 54 -2.86 -9.64 -0.13
N LEU A 55 -1.89 -9.05 -0.83
CA LEU A 55 -0.92 -9.77 -1.65
C LEU A 55 0.01 -10.64 -0.80
N LEU A 56 0.44 -10.15 0.38
CA LEU A 56 1.21 -10.95 1.34
C LEU A 56 0.39 -12.13 1.87
N ASP A 57 -0.85 -11.89 2.28
CA ASP A 57 -1.75 -12.93 2.79
C ASP A 57 -1.99 -14.03 1.73
N LYS A 58 -2.26 -13.65 0.48
CA LYS A 58 -2.34 -14.57 -0.67
C LYS A 58 -1.06 -15.39 -0.88
N ARG A 59 0.12 -14.82 -0.63
CA ARG A 59 1.41 -15.53 -0.76
C ARG A 59 1.70 -16.51 0.38
N TYR A 60 1.16 -16.27 1.56
CA TYR A 60 1.39 -17.10 2.76
C TYR A 60 0.28 -18.12 3.04
N SER A 61 -0.84 -18.07 2.32
CA SER A 61 -1.97 -19.00 2.48
C SER A 61 -1.77 -20.38 1.80
N ILE A 62 -0.53 -20.88 1.71
CA ILE A 62 -0.18 -22.22 1.18
C ILE A 62 -0.15 -23.28 2.29
#